data_AF-A0A0B4EUL2-F1
#
_entry.id   AF-A0A0B4EUL2-F1
#
_cell.length_a   1.000
_cell.length_b   1.000
_cell.length_c   1.000
_cell.angle_alpha   90.00
_cell.angle_beta   90.00
_cell.angle_gamma   90.00
#
_symmetry.space_group_name_H-M   'P 1'
#
loop_
_entity.id
_entity.type
_entity.pdbx_description
1 polymer ?
#
loop_
_entity_poly.entity_id
_entity_poly.type
_entity_poly.pdbx_seq_one_letter_code
_entity_poly.pdbx_strand_id
1 'polypeptide(L)'
;MQKRETEEGYQRIEVAVPCVVTVNKPNYEPRYPTIKSKMAARKKAIAEVVVDSKAENIVKEVAISAPPKRQAGIKIKSGNAEELVAQAIEKMLEAKVF
;
A
#
# COMPACT_ATOMS: atom_id res chain seq x y z
N MET A 1 23.69 -6.56 -2.48
CA MET A 1 22.72 -6.99 -3.50
C MET A 1 21.31 -6.88 -2.94
N GLN A 2 20.55 -5.88 -3.38
CA GLN A 2 19.16 -5.63 -2.97
C GLN A 2 18.19 -6.01 -4.10
N LYS A 3 16.96 -6.40 -3.75
CA LYS A 3 15.90 -6.70 -4.72
C LYS A 3 14.89 -5.55 -4.71
N ARG A 4 14.76 -4.85 -5.83
CA ARG A 4 13.71 -3.84 -6.04
C ARG A 4 12.54 -4.50 -6.76
N GLU A 5 11.35 -4.37 -6.18
CA GLU A 5 10.10 -4.82 -6.79
C GLU A 5 9.67 -3.79 -7.85
N THR A 6 9.33 -4.29 -9.03
CA THR A 6 8.80 -3.52 -10.17
C THR A 6 7.56 -4.24 -10.70
N GLU A 7 6.69 -3.54 -11.43
CA GLU A 7 5.42 -4.10 -11.93
C GLU A 7 5.61 -5.40 -12.73
N GLU A 8 6.76 -5.57 -13.39
CA GLU A 8 7.10 -6.74 -14.21
C GLU A 8 7.95 -7.80 -13.47
N GLY A 9 8.30 -7.60 -12.18
CA GLY A 9 9.07 -8.56 -11.40
C GLY A 9 10.11 -7.96 -10.46
N TYR A 10 11.35 -8.49 -10.47
CA TYR A 10 12.40 -8.11 -9.53
C TYR A 10 13.70 -7.69 -10.21
N GLN A 11 14.20 -6.52 -9.84
CA GLN A 11 15.53 -6.06 -10.24
C GLN A 11 16.54 -6.29 -9.13
N ARG A 12 17.65 -6.96 -9.44
CA ARG A 12 18.81 -7.09 -8.55
C ARG A 12 19.69 -5.86 -8.73
N ILE A 13 19.90 -5.11 -7.65
CA ILE A 13 20.70 -3.87 -7.67
C ILE A 13 21.86 -4.01 -6.68
N GLU A 14 23.06 -3.66 -7.14
CA GLU A 14 24.23 -3.48 -6.29
C GLU A 14 24.48 -1.99 -6.09
N VAL A 15 24.62 -1.57 -4.84
CA VAL A 15 24.81 -0.17 -4.46
C VAL A 15 25.92 -0.12 -3.42
N ALA A 16 26.83 0.85 -3.56
CA ALA A 16 27.86 1.12 -2.58
C ALA A 16 27.24 1.79 -1.33
N VAL A 17 27.80 1.49 -0.15
CA VAL A 17 27.38 2.11 1.12
C VAL A 17 28.12 3.44 1.26
N PRO A 18 27.49 4.55 1.71
CA PRO A 18 26.13 4.68 2.27
C PRO A 18 25.04 4.85 1.21
N CYS A 19 23.92 4.13 1.36
CA CYS A 19 22.75 4.26 0.50
C CYS A 19 21.45 4.25 1.33
N VAL A 20 20.40 4.89 0.79
CA VAL A 20 19.07 4.91 1.39
C VAL A 20 18.21 3.87 0.67
N VAL A 21 17.56 2.99 1.44
CA VAL A 21 16.72 1.91 0.90
C VAL A 21 15.36 1.97 1.57
N THR A 22 14.30 1.99 0.76
CA THR A 22 12.92 1.82 1.22
C THR A 22 12.54 0.34 1.15
N VAL A 23 11.77 -0.15 2.12
CA VAL A 23 11.36 -1.55 2.21
C VAL A 23 9.85 -1.62 2.10
N ASN A 24 9.35 -2.32 1.08
CA ASN A 24 7.93 -2.63 0.93
C ASN A 24 7.46 -3.58 2.03
N LYS A 25 6.14 -3.74 2.21
CA LYS A 25 5.58 -4.67 3.19
C LYS A 25 6.22 -6.04 2.99
N PRO A 26 7.05 -6.52 3.95
CA PRO A 26 7.73 -7.78 3.78
C PRO A 26 6.71 -8.91 3.72
N ASN A 27 7.00 -9.94 2.93
CA ASN A 27 6.19 -11.17 2.90
C ASN A 27 6.33 -12.02 4.18
N TYR A 28 7.12 -11.56 5.16
CA TYR A 28 7.24 -12.19 6.47
C TYR A 28 6.54 -11.34 7.52
N GLU A 29 5.91 -12.02 8.47
CA GLU A 29 5.31 -11.35 9.62
C GLU A 29 6.42 -10.76 10.50
N PRO A 30 6.30 -9.49 10.94
CA PRO A 30 7.25 -8.91 11.88
C PRO A 30 7.40 -9.80 13.12
N ARG A 31 8.65 -10.05 13.53
CA ARG A 31 8.92 -10.93 14.67
C ARG A 31 8.25 -10.41 15.94
N TYR A 32 7.60 -11.31 16.68
CA TYR A 32 7.07 -11.01 18.00
C TYR A 32 8.17 -10.60 18.99
N PRO A 33 8.01 -9.46 19.70
CA PRO A 33 8.99 -9.01 20.68
C PRO A 33 8.96 -9.91 21.93
N THR A 34 10.12 -10.08 22.56
CA THR A 34 10.23 -10.76 23.86
C THR A 34 9.94 -9.80 25.01
N ILE A 35 9.57 -10.32 26.19
CA ILE A 35 9.35 -9.48 27.39
C ILE A 35 10.58 -8.63 27.70
N LYS A 36 11.78 -9.23 27.64
CA LYS A 36 13.06 -8.54 27.89
C LYS A 36 13.31 -7.40 26.89
N SER A 37 13.08 -7.63 25.59
CA SER A 37 13.26 -6.58 24.57
C SER A 37 12.23 -5.45 24.71
N LYS A 38 10.99 -5.76 25.10
CA LYS A 38 9.96 -4.74 25.37
C LYS A 38 10.32 -3.87 26.58
N MET A 39 10.85 -4.47 27.67
CA MET A 39 11.30 -3.71 28.84
C MET A 39 12.54 -2.86 28.54
N ALA A 40 13.49 -3.37 27.75
CA ALA A 40 14.66 -2.61 27.32
C ALA A 40 14.30 -1.45 26.39
N ALA A 41 13.39 -1.65 25.44
CA ALA A 41 12.92 -0.61 24.53
C ALA A 41 12.24 0.56 25.28
N ARG A 42 11.47 0.27 26.33
CA ARG A 42 10.85 1.30 27.18
C ARG A 42 11.86 2.14 27.98
N LYS A 43 13.01 1.55 28.34
CA LYS A 43 14.07 2.24 29.09
C LYS A 43 15.01 3.04 28.19
N LYS A 44 14.97 2.82 26.88
CA LYS A 44 15.83 3.52 25.93
C LYS A 44 15.33 4.95 25.77
N ALA A 45 16.19 5.92 26.05
CA ALA A 45 15.88 7.33 25.81
C ALA A 45 15.63 7.57 24.32
N ILE A 46 14.55 8.26 24.00
CA ILE A 46 14.24 8.73 22.65
C ILE A 46 14.80 10.15 22.58
N ALA A 47 15.83 10.35 21.75
CA ALA A 47 16.36 11.68 21.53
C ALA A 47 15.35 12.48 20.69
N GLU A 48 14.84 13.57 21.24
CA GLU A 48 14.06 14.54 20.48
C GLU A 48 15.01 15.41 19.67
N VAL A 49 14.96 15.27 18.35
CA VAL A 49 15.70 16.12 17.42
C VAL A 49 14.72 17.15 16.88
N VAL A 50 14.93 18.41 17.22
CA VAL A 50 14.21 19.53 16.60
C VAL A 50 14.81 19.73 15.22
N VAL A 51 14.02 19.45 14.18
CA VAL A 51 14.45 19.61 12.81
C VAL A 51 14.10 21.03 12.36
N ASP A 52 15.09 21.92 12.27
CA ASP A 52 14.94 23.24 11.64
C ASP A 52 15.08 23.12 10.12
N SER A 53 14.17 22.37 9.50
CA SER A 53 14.10 22.25 8.05
C SER A 53 13.06 23.23 7.52
N LYS A 54 13.51 24.38 7.02
CA LYS A 54 12.73 25.27 6.13
C LYS A 54 12.58 24.67 4.73
N ALA A 55 12.05 23.45 4.65
CA ALA A 55 11.64 22.88 3.38
C ALA A 55 10.24 23.42 3.06
N GLU A 56 10.16 24.39 2.14
CA GLU A 56 8.87 24.87 1.65
C GLU A 56 8.16 23.72 0.94
N ASN A 57 6.98 23.34 1.44
CA ASN A 57 6.12 22.38 0.77
C ASN A 57 5.61 23.01 -0.53
N ILE A 58 6.02 22.43 -1.66
CA ILE A 58 5.60 22.87 -3.00
C ILE A 58 4.09 22.62 -3.21
N VAL A 59 3.53 21.63 -2.52
CA VAL A 59 2.12 21.22 -2.69
C VAL A 59 1.29 21.68 -1.49
N LYS A 60 0.12 22.28 -1.79
CA LYS A 60 -0.89 22.64 -0.80
C LYS A 60 -2.08 21.70 -0.92
N GLU A 61 -2.53 21.16 0.20
CA GLU A 61 -3.72 20.32 0.26
C GLU A 61 -4.98 21.18 0.08
N VAL A 62 -5.79 20.88 -0.94
CA VAL A 62 -6.96 21.70 -1.31
C VAL A 62 -8.24 21.16 -0.68
N ALA A 63 -8.45 19.84 -0.67
CA ALA A 63 -9.57 19.19 0.01
C ALA A 63 -9.32 17.68 0.14
N ILE A 64 -9.78 17.10 1.26
CA ILE A 64 -9.81 15.65 1.47
C ILE A 64 -11.26 15.21 1.37
N SER A 65 -11.58 14.31 0.44
CA SER A 65 -12.90 13.67 0.35
C SER A 65 -12.76 12.16 0.44
N ALA A 66 -13.67 11.52 1.18
CA ALA A 66 -13.70 10.07 1.27
C ALA A 66 -14.28 9.47 -0.02
N PRO A 67 -13.75 8.35 -0.52
CA PRO A 67 -14.29 7.70 -1.71
C PRO A 67 -15.75 7.28 -1.49
N PRO A 68 -16.60 7.32 -2.54
CA PRO A 68 -18.00 6.96 -2.45
C PRO A 68 -18.15 5.52 -1.95
N LYS A 69 -19.09 5.28 -1.04
CA LYS A 69 -19.39 3.94 -0.54
C LYS A 69 -19.79 3.03 -1.70
N ARG A 70 -19.31 1.78 -1.69
CA ARG A 70 -19.64 0.76 -2.71
C ARG A 70 -21.15 0.64 -2.85
N GLN A 71 -21.66 0.72 -4.08
CA GLN A 71 -23.08 0.51 -4.38
C GLN A 71 -23.42 -0.99 -4.23
N ALA A 72 -24.66 -1.30 -3.84
CA ALA A 72 -25.11 -2.66 -3.57
C ALA A 72 -25.00 -3.54 -4.83
N GLY A 73 -24.56 -4.79 -4.66
CA GLY A 73 -24.44 -5.75 -5.76
C GLY A 73 -25.78 -6.04 -6.44
N ILE A 74 -25.82 -5.92 -7.77
CA ILE A 74 -27.03 -6.18 -8.55
C ILE A 74 -27.15 -7.69 -8.78
N LYS A 75 -28.17 -8.34 -8.20
CA LYS A 75 -28.48 -9.74 -8.50
C LYS A 75 -29.07 -9.83 -9.90
N ILE A 76 -28.33 -10.43 -10.83
CA ILE A 76 -28.83 -10.74 -12.17
C ILE A 76 -29.54 -12.09 -12.09
N LYS A 77 -30.85 -12.13 -12.36
CA LYS A 77 -31.65 -13.36 -12.45
C LYS A 77 -32.38 -13.37 -13.79
N SER A 78 -31.78 -13.98 -14.81
CA SER A 78 -32.42 -14.37 -16.06
C SER A 78 -32.02 -15.80 -16.39
N GLY A 79 -32.96 -16.60 -16.92
CA GLY A 79 -32.90 -18.06 -16.96
C GLY A 79 -31.99 -18.70 -18.01
N ASN A 80 -31.18 -17.92 -18.74
CA ASN A 80 -30.27 -18.41 -19.78
C ASN A 80 -28.82 -17.98 -19.53
N ALA A 81 -27.88 -18.91 -19.69
CA ALA A 81 -26.47 -18.72 -19.33
C ALA A 81 -25.73 -17.68 -20.19
N GLU A 82 -26.06 -17.55 -21.48
CA GLU A 82 -25.36 -16.65 -22.40
C GLU A 82 -25.70 -15.17 -22.15
N GLU A 83 -26.96 -14.87 -21.85
CA GLU A 83 -27.42 -13.51 -21.53
C GLU A 83 -26.87 -13.01 -20.18
N LEU A 84 -26.66 -13.93 -19.23
CA LEU A 84 -26.04 -13.61 -17.94
C LEU A 84 -24.58 -13.17 -18.10
N VAL A 85 -23.84 -13.84 -18.98
CA VAL A 85 -22.43 -13.51 -19.25
C VAL A 85 -22.34 -12.16 -19.97
N ALA A 86 -23.19 -11.89 -20.95
CA ALA A 86 -23.25 -10.59 -21.62
C ALA A 86 -23.55 -9.45 -20.64
N GLN A 87 -24.57 -9.59 -19.79
CA GLN A 87 -24.93 -8.59 -18.78
C GLN A 87 -23.89 -8.42 -17.67
N ALA A 88 -23.14 -9.48 -17.35
CA ALA A 88 -22.02 -9.42 -16.41
C ALA A 88 -20.83 -8.66 -17.02
N ILE A 89 -20.49 -8.91 -18.29
CA ILE A 89 -19.40 -8.23 -19.00
C ILE A 89 -19.71 -6.74 -19.16
N GLU A 90 -20.95 -6.38 -19.53
CA GLU A 90 -21.40 -4.98 -19.61
C GLU A 90 -21.22 -4.25 -18.28
N LYS A 91 -21.67 -4.86 -17.16
CA LYS A 91 -21.51 -4.27 -15.82
C LYS A 91 -20.06 -4.19 -15.35
N MET A 92 -19.19 -5.10 -15.79
CA MET A 92 -17.75 -5.04 -15.51
C MET A 92 -17.06 -3.92 -16.30
N LEU A 93 -17.50 -3.66 -17.53
CA LEU A 93 -17.00 -2.57 -18.37
C LEU A 93 -17.42 -1.20 -17.81
N GLU A 94 -18.69 -1.06 -17.39
CA GLU A 94 -19.20 0.15 -16.73
C GLU A 94 -18.47 0.47 -15.43
N ALA A 95 -18.06 -0.56 -14.68
CA ALA A 95 -17.30 -0.41 -13.45
C ALA A 95 -15.81 -0.11 -13.67
N LYS A 96 -15.32 -0.02 -14.93
CA LYS A 96 -13.90 0.18 -15.29
C LYS A 96 -12.95 -0.69 -14.46
N VAL A 97 -13.27 -1.98 -14.33
CA VAL A 97 -12.42 -2.96 -13.64
C VAL A 97 -11.48 -3.69 -14.62
N PHE A 98 -11.49 -3.27 -15.89
CA PHE A 98 -10.50 -3.61 -16.91
C PHE A 98 -9.60 -2.41 -17.19
#